data_AF-A0A7L9C9N9-F1
#
_entry.id   AF-A0A7L9C9N9-F1
#
_cell.length_a   1.000
_cell.length_b   1.000
_cell.length_c   1.000
_cell.angle_alpha   90.00
_cell.angle_beta   90.00
_cell.angle_gamma   90.00
#
_symmetry.space_group_name_H-M   'P 1'
#
loop_
_entity.id
_entity.type
_entity.pdbx_description
1 polymer ?
#
loop_
_entity_poly.entity_id
_entity_poly.type
_entity_poly.pdbx_seq_one_letter_code
_entity_poly.pdbx_strand_id
1 'polypeptide(L)' 'MPWNYRVIEDKGKFRIHEVYYNDAGEITAISEDPIAPEGETLEELKDALEYYFAALKRPVLKKDEIKFASMIEDD' A
#
# COMPACT_ATOMS: atom_id res chain seq x y z
N MET A 1 1.00 5.05 -13.13
CA MET A 1 0.68 5.11 -11.69
C MET A 1 1.42 4.02 -10.94
N PRO A 2 2.49 4.34 -10.20
CA PRO A 2 3.18 3.38 -9.36
C PRO A 2 2.30 3.01 -8.15
N TRP A 3 2.18 1.71 -7.86
CA TRP A 3 1.58 1.19 -6.63
C TRP A 3 2.67 0.67 -5.70
N ASN A 4 2.41 0.64 -4.39
CA ASN A 4 3.36 0.10 -3.42
C ASN A 4 2.64 -0.40 -2.16
N TYR A 5 3.21 -1.39 -1.48
CA TYR A 5 2.72 -1.80 -0.17
C TYR A 5 3.13 -0.78 0.90
N ARG A 6 2.18 -0.44 1.79
CA ARG A 6 2.43 0.41 2.96
C ARG A 6 1.80 -0.18 4.20
N VAL A 7 2.48 0.03 5.33
CA VAL A 7 1.86 -0.17 6.64
C VAL A 7 0.91 1.00 6.91
N ILE A 8 -0.34 0.67 7.16
CA ILE A 8 -1.38 1.58 7.61
C ILE A 8 -1.74 1.22 9.05
N GLU A 9 -1.76 2.22 9.92
CA GLU A 9 -2.29 2.14 11.27
C GLU A 9 -3.74 2.62 11.30
N ASP A 10 -4.62 1.79 11.86
CA ASP A 10 -6.05 2.08 12.05
C ASP A 10 -6.49 1.56 13.43
N LYS A 11 -6.77 2.48 14.35
CA LYS A 11 -7.29 2.19 15.70
C LYS A 11 -6.40 1.22 16.50
N GLY A 12 -5.10 1.47 16.50
CA GLY A 12 -4.07 0.70 17.19
C GLY A 12 -3.65 -0.59 16.47
N LYS A 13 -4.14 -0.84 15.24
CA LYS A 13 -3.80 -2.02 14.46
C LYS A 13 -3.00 -1.63 13.22
N PHE A 14 -1.87 -2.31 13.02
CA PHE A 14 -0.98 -2.11 11.87
C PHE A 14 -1.24 -3.19 10.83
N ARG A 15 -1.49 -2.78 9.59
CA ARG A 15 -1.88 -3.68 8.50
C ARG A 15 -1.24 -3.22 7.19
N ILE A 16 -0.96 -4.15 6.29
CA ILE A 16 -0.40 -3.81 4.98
C ILE A 16 -1.54 -3.67 3.97
N HIS A 17 -1.52 -2.57 3.22
CA HIS A 17 -2.45 -2.27 2.14
C HIS A 17 -1.66 -1.94 0.87
N GLU A 18 -2.31 -2.12 -0.26
CA GLU A 18 -1.86 -1.52 -1.52
C GLU A 18 -2.18 -0.04 -1.50
N VAL A 19 -1.20 0.79 -1.89
CA VAL A 19 -1.36 2.24 -1.99
C VAL A 19 -0.94 2.68 -3.38
N TYR A 20 -1.85 3.37 -4.06
CA TYR A 20 -1.66 3.91 -5.39
C TYR A 20 -1.28 5.37 -5.30
N TYR A 21 -0.33 5.79 -6.14
CA TYR A 21 0.14 7.16 -6.19
C TYR A 21 0.00 7.74 -7.60
N ASN A 22 -0.28 9.04 -7.69
CA ASN A 22 -0.11 9.80 -8.92
C ASN A 22 1.38 10.10 -9.18
N ASP A 23 1.68 10.76 -10.30
CA ASP A 23 3.07 11.08 -10.68
C ASP A 23 3.71 12.16 -9.79
N ALA A 24 2.90 12.91 -9.03
CA ALA A 24 3.37 13.83 -7.99
C ALA A 24 3.70 13.11 -6.65
N GLY A 25 3.46 11.79 -6.56
CA GLY A 25 3.70 11.00 -5.36
C GLY A 25 2.60 11.13 -4.30
N GLU A 26 1.43 11.67 -4.66
CA GLU A 26 0.27 11.80 -3.78
C GLU A 26 -0.60 10.54 -3.86
N ILE A 27 -1.22 10.17 -2.74
CA ILE A 27 -2.06 8.97 -2.66
C ILE A 27 -3.36 9.21 -3.43
N THR A 28 -3.68 8.32 -4.36
CA THR A 28 -4.95 8.36 -5.13
C THR A 28 -5.93 7.30 -4.67
N ALA A 29 -5.45 6.16 -4.18
CA ALA A 29 -6.28 5.09 -3.65
C ALA A 29 -5.52 4.19 -2.65
N ILE A 30 -6.27 3.49 -1.81
CA ILE A 30 -5.79 2.38 -0.97
C ILE A 30 -6.73 1.18 -1.13
N SER A 31 -6.21 -0.05 -0.97
CA SER A 31 -7.07 -1.23 -0.89
C SER A 31 -8.03 -1.12 0.30
N GLU A 32 -9.30 -1.51 0.11
CA GLU A 32 -10.32 -1.47 1.18
C GLU A 32 -9.90 -2.39 2.34
N ASP A 33 -9.53 -3.62 2.01
CA ASP A 33 -9.05 -4.62 2.94
C ASP A 33 -7.51 -4.69 2.96
N PRO A 34 -6.93 -5.12 4.09
CA PRO A 34 -5.52 -5.50 4.16
C PRO A 34 -5.21 -6.64 3.22
N ILE A 35 -4.04 -6.61 2.59
CA ILE A 35 -3.60 -7.67 1.69
C ILE A 35 -2.72 -8.66 2.45
N ALA A 36 -2.91 -9.95 2.15
CA ALA A 36 -2.07 -11.04 2.61
C ALA A 36 -1.05 -11.42 1.53
N PRO A 37 0.18 -11.82 1.89
CA PRO A 37 1.15 -12.29 0.91
C PRO A 37 0.66 -13.61 0.30
N GLU A 38 0.74 -13.72 -1.03
CA GLU A 38 0.32 -14.90 -1.78
C GLU A 38 1.26 -15.17 -2.97
N GLY A 39 1.21 -16.40 -3.49
CA GLY A 39 1.97 -16.86 -4.66
C GLY A 39 1.55 -18.27 -5.05
N GLU A 40 1.62 -18.63 -6.33
CA GLU A 40 1.31 -19.98 -6.82
C GLU A 40 2.43 -20.97 -6.49
N THR A 41 3.64 -20.45 -6.26
CA THR A 41 4.79 -21.22 -5.79
C THR A 41 5.35 -20.67 -4.48
N LEU A 42 6.16 -21.49 -3.79
CA LEU A 42 6.87 -21.04 -2.59
C LEU A 42 7.85 -19.89 -2.89
N GLU A 43 8.41 -19.84 -4.10
CA GLU A 43 9.33 -18.76 -4.47
C GLU A 43 8.57 -17.45 -4.66
N GLU A 44 7.44 -17.47 -5.36
CA GLU A 44 6.57 -16.30 -5.52
C GLU A 44 6.05 -15.78 -4.17
N LEU A 45 5.72 -16.67 -3.24
CA LEU A 45 5.33 -16.25 -1.88
C LEU A 45 6.49 -15.57 -1.14
N LYS A 46 7.74 -16.02 -1.32
CA LYS A 46 8.90 -15.33 -0.74
C LYS A 46 9.08 -13.95 -1.36
N ASP A 47 8.99 -13.84 -2.69
CA ASP A 47 9.09 -12.57 -3.40
C ASP A 47 8.00 -11.60 -2.91
N ALA A 48 6.76 -12.08 -2.74
CA ALA A 48 5.67 -11.31 -2.15
C ALA A 48 6.03 -10.80 -0.73
N LEU A 49 6.57 -11.68 0.12
CA LEU A 49 7.01 -11.31 1.47
C LEU A 49 8.13 -10.25 1.46
N GLU A 50 9.05 -10.27 0.50
CA GLU A 50 10.11 -9.26 0.40
C GLU A 50 9.54 -7.84 0.24
N TYR A 51 8.50 -7.68 -0.58
CA TYR A 51 7.82 -6.39 -0.71
C TYR A 51 7.14 -5.94 0.59
N TYR A 52 6.62 -6.88 1.37
CA TYR A 52 6.00 -6.59 2.66
C TYR A 52 7.05 -6.16 3.68
N PHE A 53 8.21 -6.82 3.71
CA PHE A 53 9.36 -6.39 4.52
C PHE A 53 9.88 -5.02 4.08
N ALA A 54 9.85 -4.70 2.79
CA ALA A 54 10.19 -3.37 2.30
C ALA A 54 9.20 -2.30 2.80
N ALA A 55 7.90 -2.63 2.88
CA ALA A 55 6.89 -1.73 3.43
C ALA A 55 7.16 -1.34 4.89
N LEU A 56 7.67 -2.27 5.71
CA LEU A 56 8.03 -2.02 7.11
C LEU A 56 9.17 -1.00 7.29
N LYS A 57 9.98 -0.78 6.25
CA LYS A 57 11.09 0.20 6.26
C LYS A 57 10.63 1.62 5.93
N ARG A 58 9.38 1.80 5.52
CA ARG A 58 8.81 3.11 5.15
C ARG A 58 8.01 3.69 6.32
N PRO A 59 7.81 5.02 6.37
CA PRO A 59 6.95 5.63 7.37
C PRO A 59 5.55 5.00 7.38
N VAL A 60 5.03 4.72 8.58
CA VAL A 60 3.66 4.24 8.75
C VAL A 60 2.68 5.35 8.38
N LEU A 61 1.68 5.01 7.57
CA LEU A 61 0.56 5.90 7.28
C LEU A 61 -0.51 5.72 8.35
N LYS A 62 -1.10 6.81 8.84
CA LYS A 62 -2.25 6.74 9.74
C LYS A 62 -3.53 6.95 8.96
N LYS A 63 -4.50 6.04 9.10
CA LYS A 63 -5.69 6.01 8.25
C LYS A 63 -6.50 7.31 8.29
N ASP A 64 -6.59 7.96 9.44
CA ASP A 64 -7.30 9.22 9.66
C ASP A 64 -6.56 10.46 9.14
N GLU A 65 -5.27 10.33 8.80
CA GLU A 65 -4.44 11.40 8.24
C GLU A 65 -4.27 11.29 6.71
N ILE A 66 -4.72 10.20 6.08
CA ILE A 66 -4.61 10.00 4.63
C ILE A 66 -5.51 11.00 3.89
N LYS A 67 -4.92 11.69 2.91
CA LYS A 67 -5.63 12.56 1.97
C LYS A 67 -5.50 11.98 0.57
N PHE A 68 -6.63 11.87 -0.11
CA PHE A 68 -6.67 11.39 -1.49
C PHE A 68 -6.59 12.59 -2.45
N ALA A 69 -5.64 12.54 -3.38
CA ALA A 69 -5.63 13.43 -4.52
C ALA A 69 -6.80 13.08 -5.45
N SER A 70 -7.35 14.09 -6.14
CA SER A 70 -8.31 13.85 -7.22
C SER A 70 -7.65 12.98 -8.28
N MET A 71 -8.35 11.93 -8.73
CA MET A 71 -7.96 11.30 -9.99
C MET A 71 -8.09 12.36 -11.06
N ILE A 72 -6.98 12.76 -11.69
CA ILE A 72 -7.07 13.59 -12.89
C ILE A 72 -7.71 12.67 -13.93
N GLU A 73 -8.96 12.96 -14.30
CA GLU A 73 -9.54 12.43 -15.53
C GLU A 73 -8.67 12.99 -16.66
N ASP A 74 -7.94 12.11 -17.36
CA ASP A 74 -7.29 12.50 -18.62
C ASP A 74 -8.43 12.89 -19.60
N ASP A 75 -8.58 14.19 -19.85
CA ASP A 75 -9.45 14.78 -20.91
C ASP A 75 -8.97 14.40 -22.33
#